data_AF-A0A1V5RKT7-F1
#
_entry.id   AF-A0A1V5RKT7-F1
#
_cell.length_a   1.000
_cell.length_b   1.000
_cell.length_c   1.000
_cell.angle_alpha   90.00
_cell.angle_beta   90.00
_cell.angle_gamma   90.00
#
_symmetry.space_group_name_H-M   'P 1'
#
loop_
_entity.id
_entity.type
_entity.pdbx_description
1 polymer ?
#
loop_
_entity_poly.entity_id
_entity_poly.type
_entity_poly.pdbx_seq_one_letter_code
_entity_poly.pdbx_strand_id
1 'polypeptide(L)'
;MLLLNEIRDTASGHPSCPSVINPYFATIIQGMKQEAGARARRYEGLKSTIEKAGATLHLYTTEVSSFVELNTIDIEHQSGRTLANRCMNQSPEVTAMVAYGVIDAIRDAGKEIPKDMSVCGFENIYPSSFNGVKLTSVKHCIMEGGRSAVRLLCEKIEPNSNRTVERMAVTRVEYENKLVVRSSTGKPNTQQGEQALA
;
A
#
# COMPACT_ATOMS: atom_id res chain seq x y z
N MET A 1 2.96 7.05 -5.02
CA MET A 1 3.67 7.33 -6.29
C MET A 1 4.37 6.12 -6.91
N LEU A 2 4.86 5.12 -6.15
CA LEU A 2 5.58 3.97 -6.75
C LEU A 2 4.74 2.71 -7.03
N LEU A 3 3.74 2.42 -6.18
CA LEU A 3 2.62 1.54 -6.59
C LEU A 3 1.97 2.07 -7.89
N LEU A 4 2.10 3.38 -8.12
CA LEU A 4 1.54 4.11 -9.26
C LEU A 4 2.42 4.06 -10.51
N ASN A 5 3.75 3.85 -10.37
CA ASN A 5 4.63 3.70 -11.52
C ASN A 5 4.55 2.28 -12.08
N GLU A 6 4.39 1.24 -11.24
CA GLU A 6 4.11 -0.11 -11.76
C GLU A 6 2.68 -0.22 -12.33
N ILE A 7 1.64 0.38 -11.71
CA ILE A 7 0.30 0.45 -12.34
C ILE A 7 0.38 1.18 -13.70
N ARG A 8 1.18 2.26 -13.78
CA ARG A 8 1.41 3.01 -15.02
C ARG A 8 2.25 2.23 -16.05
N ASP A 9 3.26 1.47 -15.64
CA ASP A 9 4.11 0.65 -16.51
C ASP A 9 3.36 -0.60 -16.99
N THR A 10 2.46 -1.17 -16.17
CA THR A 10 1.49 -2.19 -16.60
C THR A 10 0.43 -1.62 -17.56
N ALA A 11 0.11 -0.33 -17.47
CA ALA A 11 -0.79 0.35 -18.39
C ALA A 11 -0.10 0.82 -19.69
N SER A 12 1.23 1.06 -19.67
CA SER A 12 2.01 1.55 -20.81
C SER A 12 2.79 0.46 -21.56
N GLY A 13 2.62 -0.82 -21.21
CA GLY A 13 3.18 -1.95 -21.97
C GLY A 13 4.70 -2.08 -21.91
N HIS A 14 5.36 -1.66 -20.82
CA HIS A 14 6.81 -1.73 -20.69
C HIS A 14 7.30 -3.18 -20.50
N PRO A 15 8.38 -3.65 -21.19
CA PRO A 15 8.71 -5.07 -21.31
C PRO A 15 9.30 -5.72 -20.04
N SER A 16 9.57 -4.94 -18.98
CA SER A 16 10.08 -5.43 -17.69
C SER A 16 8.97 -5.91 -16.74
N CYS A 17 7.69 -5.63 -17.03
CA CYS A 17 6.57 -6.03 -16.20
C CYS A 17 5.49 -6.62 -17.11
N PRO A 18 5.14 -7.91 -16.99
CA PRO A 18 4.22 -8.52 -17.93
C PRO A 18 2.82 -7.92 -17.66
N SER A 19 2.45 -6.99 -18.54
CA SER A 19 1.13 -6.48 -18.92
C SER A 19 -0.09 -7.09 -18.22
N VAL A 20 -0.74 -6.38 -17.29
CA VAL A 20 -2.20 -6.42 -17.06
C VAL A 20 -2.71 -5.18 -16.32
N ILE A 21 -3.58 -4.38 -16.95
CA ILE A 21 -4.50 -3.50 -16.23
C ILE A 21 -5.61 -4.42 -15.68
N ASN A 22 -5.66 -4.58 -14.36
CA ASN A 22 -6.77 -5.24 -13.70
C ASN A 22 -7.96 -4.26 -13.62
N PRO A 23 -9.16 -4.57 -14.12
CA PRO A 23 -10.28 -3.64 -14.05
C PRO A 23 -10.88 -3.48 -12.63
N TYR A 24 -10.58 -4.37 -11.68
CA TYR A 24 -11.25 -4.44 -10.38
C TYR A 24 -10.27 -4.51 -9.20
N PHE A 25 -9.98 -3.34 -8.62
CA PHE A 25 -9.12 -3.19 -7.45
C PHE A 25 -9.93 -2.86 -6.19
N ALA A 26 -9.54 -3.42 -5.05
CA ALA A 26 -9.92 -2.89 -3.75
C ALA A 26 -8.71 -2.40 -2.98
N THR A 27 -8.93 -1.32 -2.22
CA THR A 27 -8.00 -0.91 -1.18
C THR A 27 -8.67 -1.05 0.18
N ILE A 28 -7.93 -1.67 1.09
CA ILE A 28 -8.31 -1.80 2.49
C ILE A 28 -7.47 -0.80 3.28
N ILE A 29 -8.15 0.08 4.01
CA ILE A 29 -7.51 1.13 4.79
C ILE A 29 -8.12 1.15 6.18
N GLN A 30 -7.28 1.12 7.21
CA GLN A 30 -7.71 1.35 8.59
C GLN A 30 -7.74 2.86 8.87
N GLY A 31 -8.93 3.42 9.07
CA GLY A 31 -9.17 4.81 9.47
C GLY A 31 -8.94 5.85 8.36
N MET A 32 -9.85 6.83 8.25
CA MET A 32 -9.74 7.95 7.29
C MET A 32 -9.90 9.36 7.89
N LYS A 33 -10.06 9.49 9.22
CA LYS A 33 -10.16 10.81 9.87
C LYS A 33 -8.87 11.66 9.76
N GLN A 34 -9.00 12.97 9.95
CA GLN A 34 -7.95 14.01 9.78
C GLN A 34 -6.58 13.69 10.43
N GLU A 35 -6.54 12.88 11.48
CA GLU A 35 -5.31 12.46 12.16
C GLU A 35 -4.45 11.49 11.31
N ALA A 36 -5.02 10.86 10.28
CA ALA A 36 -4.38 9.85 9.44
C ALA A 36 -3.89 10.39 8.07
N GLY A 37 -3.27 11.59 8.05
CA GLY A 37 -2.90 12.28 6.81
C GLY A 37 -2.06 11.45 5.81
N ALA A 38 -1.25 10.50 6.27
CA ALA A 38 -0.52 9.58 5.40
C ALA A 38 -1.44 8.58 4.68
N ARG A 39 -2.48 8.07 5.35
CA ARG A 39 -3.43 7.09 4.79
C ARG A 39 -4.32 7.74 3.74
N ALA A 40 -4.84 8.94 4.01
CA ALA A 40 -5.59 9.74 3.05
C ALA A 40 -4.76 10.03 1.78
N ARG A 41 -3.50 10.46 1.92
CA ARG A 41 -2.61 10.69 0.77
C ARG A 41 -2.31 9.43 -0.03
N ARG A 42 -2.16 8.27 0.64
CA ARG A 42 -2.00 6.98 -0.04
C ARG A 42 -3.25 6.62 -0.84
N TYR A 43 -4.43 6.82 -0.27
CA TYR A 43 -5.71 6.62 -0.95
C TYR A 43 -5.85 7.52 -2.18
N GLU A 44 -5.66 8.83 -2.04
CA GLU A 44 -5.79 9.78 -3.15
C GLU A 44 -4.81 9.48 -4.28
N GLY A 45 -3.57 9.11 -3.94
CA GLY A 45 -2.59 8.68 -4.91
C GLY A 45 -3.05 7.43 -5.66
N LEU A 46 -3.54 6.42 -4.95
CA LEU A 46 -4.03 5.17 -5.53
C LEU A 46 -5.25 5.41 -6.42
N LYS A 47 -6.24 6.17 -5.93
CA LYS A 47 -7.45 6.57 -6.65
C LYS A 47 -7.12 7.25 -7.97
N SER A 48 -6.29 8.30 -7.94
CA SER A 48 -5.90 9.04 -9.14
C SER A 48 -5.25 8.15 -10.21
N THR A 49 -4.47 7.15 -9.80
CA THR A 49 -3.80 6.26 -10.77
C THR A 49 -4.72 5.18 -11.32
N ILE A 50 -5.59 4.62 -10.49
CA ILE A 50 -6.57 3.63 -10.95
C ILE A 50 -7.56 4.27 -11.92
N GLU A 51 -8.03 5.48 -11.63
CA GLU A 51 -8.87 6.26 -12.54
C GLU A 51 -8.16 6.52 -13.89
N LYS A 52 -6.88 6.90 -13.87
CA LYS A 52 -6.07 7.07 -15.10
C LYS A 52 -5.87 5.78 -15.88
N ALA A 53 -5.92 4.62 -15.21
CA ALA A 53 -5.82 3.32 -15.84
C ALA A 53 -7.17 2.80 -16.36
N GLY A 54 -8.27 3.54 -16.16
CA GLY A 54 -9.61 3.13 -16.58
C GLY A 54 -10.18 1.94 -15.77
N ALA A 55 -9.67 1.72 -14.55
CA ALA A 55 -10.10 0.66 -13.67
C ALA A 55 -10.95 1.20 -12.50
N THR A 56 -11.66 0.31 -11.80
CA THR A 56 -12.51 0.65 -10.66
C THR A 56 -11.77 0.41 -9.34
N LEU A 57 -11.89 1.37 -8.40
CA LEU A 57 -11.35 1.26 -7.04
C LEU A 57 -12.49 1.17 -6.02
N HIS A 58 -12.58 0.04 -5.34
CA HIS A 58 -13.45 -0.15 -4.17
C HIS A 58 -12.70 0.21 -2.89
N LEU A 59 -13.29 1.06 -2.05
CA LEU A 59 -12.73 1.45 -0.76
C LEU A 59 -13.43 0.71 0.37
N TYR A 60 -12.66 -0.07 1.13
CA TYR A 60 -13.11 -0.72 2.35
C TYR A 60 -12.33 -0.16 3.54
N THR A 61 -13.05 0.49 4.46
CA THR A 61 -12.46 1.08 5.67
C THR A 61 -13.15 0.62 6.95
N THR A 62 -12.40 0.66 8.04
CA THR A 62 -12.88 0.56 9.43
C THR A 62 -12.19 1.61 10.27
N GLU A 63 -12.90 2.24 11.19
CA GLU A 63 -12.32 3.19 12.13
C GLU A 63 -11.77 2.45 13.35
N VAL A 64 -10.54 2.79 13.74
CA VAL A 64 -9.87 2.27 14.93
C VAL A 64 -9.34 3.48 15.69
N SER A 65 -9.59 3.56 17.00
CA SER A 65 -9.07 4.65 17.80
C SER A 65 -7.57 4.49 18.04
N SER A 66 -6.85 5.61 18.17
CA SER A 66 -5.41 5.61 18.47
C SER A 66 -5.08 4.82 19.75
N PHE A 67 -5.98 4.85 20.74
CA PHE A 67 -5.83 4.06 21.95
C PHE A 67 -5.82 2.55 21.66
N VAL A 68 -6.74 2.06 20.84
CA VAL A 68 -6.78 0.64 20.45
C VAL A 68 -5.58 0.30 19.57
N GLU A 69 -5.23 1.18 18.63
CA GLU A 69 -4.09 0.96 17.72
C GLU A 69 -2.76 0.81 18.47
N LEU A 70 -2.55 1.60 19.54
CA LEU A 70 -1.36 1.55 20.37
C LEU A 70 -1.32 0.35 21.34
N ASN A 71 -2.48 -0.20 21.71
CA ASN A 71 -2.57 -1.23 22.75
C ASN A 71 -2.92 -2.63 22.20
N THR A 72 -3.19 -2.77 20.89
CA THR A 72 -3.55 -4.04 20.27
C THR A 72 -2.57 -4.37 19.13
N ILE A 73 -1.66 -5.30 19.40
CA ILE A 73 -0.53 -5.63 18.50
C ILE A 73 -0.98 -6.11 17.12
N ASP A 74 -2.07 -6.88 17.05
CA ASP A 74 -2.56 -7.54 15.84
C ASP A 74 -3.73 -6.81 15.16
N ILE A 75 -4.04 -5.57 15.56
CA ILE A 75 -5.21 -4.83 15.08
C ILE A 75 -5.23 -4.62 13.56
N GLU A 76 -4.07 -4.37 12.95
CA GLU A 76 -3.97 -4.19 11.50
C GLU A 76 -4.26 -5.49 10.75
N HIS A 77 -3.84 -6.62 11.33
CA HIS A 77 -4.13 -7.95 10.80
C HIS A 77 -5.62 -8.28 10.93
N GLN A 78 -6.21 -8.08 12.11
CA GLN A 78 -7.64 -8.31 12.35
C GLN A 78 -8.53 -7.43 11.46
N SER A 79 -8.19 -6.14 11.34
CA SER A 79 -8.89 -5.20 10.47
C SER A 79 -8.76 -5.60 9.00
N GLY A 80 -7.55 -5.98 8.57
CA GLY A 80 -7.29 -6.50 7.22
C GLY A 80 -8.12 -7.73 6.90
N ARG A 81 -8.20 -8.72 7.80
CA ARG A 81 -9.02 -9.92 7.65
C ARG A 81 -10.50 -9.59 7.51
N THR A 82 -11.01 -8.77 8.42
CA THR A 82 -12.44 -8.38 8.46
C THR A 82 -12.85 -7.67 7.18
N LEU A 83 -12.02 -6.72 6.72
CA LEU A 83 -12.28 -5.96 5.51
C LEU A 83 -12.11 -6.80 4.24
N ALA A 84 -11.20 -7.78 4.24
CA ALA A 84 -11.04 -8.75 3.15
C ALA A 84 -12.29 -9.61 2.97
N ASN A 85 -12.81 -10.18 4.07
CA ASN A 85 -14.04 -10.95 4.03
C ASN A 85 -15.23 -10.12 3.54
N ARG A 86 -15.35 -8.87 4.02
CA ARG A 86 -16.40 -7.96 3.55
C ARG A 86 -16.28 -7.68 2.06
N CYS A 87 -15.08 -7.44 1.56
CA CYS A 87 -14.83 -7.21 0.14
C CYS A 87 -15.16 -8.44 -0.71
N MET A 88 -14.68 -9.63 -0.34
CA MET A 88 -14.96 -10.85 -1.12
C MET A 88 -16.45 -11.17 -1.18
N ASN A 89 -17.23 -10.78 -0.18
CA ASN A 89 -18.68 -10.97 -0.14
C ASN A 89 -19.45 -9.90 -0.92
N GLN A 90 -19.02 -8.63 -0.87
CA GLN A 90 -19.75 -7.49 -1.46
C GLN A 90 -19.30 -7.14 -2.88
N SER A 91 -18.06 -7.49 -3.22
CA SER A 91 -17.40 -7.20 -4.50
C SER A 91 -16.58 -8.41 -4.93
N PRO A 92 -17.22 -9.54 -5.31
CA PRO A 92 -16.52 -10.75 -5.75
C PRO A 92 -15.64 -10.55 -6.99
N GLU A 93 -15.90 -9.52 -7.78
CA GLU A 93 -15.11 -9.09 -8.94
C GLU A 93 -13.71 -8.56 -8.57
N VAL A 94 -13.51 -8.13 -7.32
CA VAL A 94 -12.21 -7.64 -6.85
C VAL A 94 -11.19 -8.77 -6.84
N THR A 95 -10.07 -8.54 -7.50
CA THR A 95 -8.95 -9.49 -7.57
C THR A 95 -7.64 -8.91 -7.05
N ALA A 96 -7.65 -7.71 -6.47
CA ALA A 96 -6.47 -7.08 -5.88
C ALA A 96 -6.80 -6.36 -4.56
N MET A 97 -6.01 -6.61 -3.51
CA MET A 97 -6.26 -6.11 -2.15
C MET A 97 -4.98 -5.71 -1.40
N VAL A 98 -5.11 -5.03 -0.25
CA VAL A 98 -3.96 -4.53 0.53
C VAL A 98 -4.00 -4.92 2.01
N ALA A 99 -2.90 -5.43 2.57
CA ALA A 99 -2.61 -5.77 4.00
C ALA A 99 -2.33 -7.25 4.29
N TYR A 100 -1.70 -7.56 5.44
CA TYR A 100 -1.34 -8.94 5.83
C TYR A 100 -2.54 -9.80 6.17
N GLY A 101 -3.52 -9.26 6.91
CA GLY A 101 -4.73 -10.00 7.25
C GLY A 101 -5.53 -10.45 6.03
N VAL A 102 -5.37 -9.76 4.91
CA VAL A 102 -5.97 -10.14 3.63
C VAL A 102 -5.45 -11.48 3.14
N ILE A 103 -4.14 -11.76 3.30
CA ILE A 103 -3.54 -13.03 2.87
C ILE A 103 -4.24 -14.21 3.53
N ASP A 104 -4.44 -14.12 4.85
CA ASP A 104 -5.06 -15.20 5.59
C ASP A 104 -6.55 -15.31 5.28
N ALA A 105 -7.27 -14.19 5.11
CA ALA A 105 -8.68 -14.23 4.72
C ALA A 105 -8.89 -14.88 3.35
N ILE A 106 -8.05 -14.56 2.36
CA ILE A 106 -8.11 -15.17 1.03
C ILE A 106 -7.84 -16.68 1.11
N ARG A 107 -6.85 -17.10 1.90
CA ARG A 107 -6.53 -18.52 2.10
C ARG A 107 -7.61 -19.29 2.82
N ASP A 108 -8.20 -18.70 3.86
CA ASP A 108 -9.33 -19.29 4.60
C ASP A 108 -10.56 -19.45 3.69
N ALA A 109 -10.70 -18.59 2.68
CA ALA A 109 -11.71 -18.69 1.63
C ALA A 109 -11.36 -19.73 0.53
N GLY A 110 -10.25 -20.46 0.66
CA GLY A 110 -9.81 -21.48 -0.29
C GLY A 110 -9.23 -20.93 -1.60
N LYS A 111 -8.94 -19.63 -1.67
CA LYS A 111 -8.39 -18.96 -2.87
C LYS A 111 -6.86 -18.94 -2.86
N GLU A 112 -6.27 -18.98 -4.05
CA GLU A 112 -4.83 -18.94 -4.27
C GLU A 112 -4.30 -17.52 -4.51
N ILE A 113 -3.16 -17.19 -3.89
CA ILE A 113 -2.41 -15.93 -4.13
C ILE A 113 -1.13 -16.28 -4.90
N PRO A 114 -0.84 -15.65 -6.06
CA PRO A 114 -1.53 -14.51 -6.66
C PRO A 114 -2.61 -14.88 -7.70
N LYS A 115 -2.88 -16.17 -7.88
CA LYS A 115 -3.64 -16.73 -9.02
C LYS A 115 -5.10 -16.25 -9.07
N ASP A 116 -5.81 -16.33 -7.95
CA ASP A 116 -7.20 -15.85 -7.84
C ASP A 116 -7.22 -14.38 -7.41
N MET A 117 -6.30 -14.00 -6.52
CA MET A 117 -6.24 -12.66 -5.98
C MET A 117 -4.80 -12.20 -5.74
N SER A 118 -4.45 -11.04 -6.27
CA SER A 118 -3.22 -10.32 -5.97
C SER A 118 -3.32 -9.55 -4.66
N VAL A 119 -2.24 -9.50 -3.90
CA VAL A 119 -2.16 -8.77 -2.63
C VAL A 119 -0.88 -7.94 -2.59
N CYS A 120 -1.01 -6.67 -2.25
CA CYS A 120 0.11 -5.75 -2.07
C CYS A 120 0.09 -5.11 -0.68
N GLY A 121 1.23 -4.64 -0.15
CA GLY A 121 1.33 -3.98 1.15
C GLY A 121 1.86 -2.56 1.02
N PHE A 122 1.34 -1.63 1.83
CA PHE A 122 1.99 -0.33 1.97
C PHE A 122 3.27 -0.38 2.82
N GLU A 123 3.52 -1.46 3.57
CA GLU A 123 4.68 -1.59 4.44
C GLU A 123 5.51 -2.81 4.10
N ASN A 124 6.80 -2.58 3.85
CA ASN A 124 7.80 -3.63 3.69
C ASN A 124 8.54 -3.85 5.02
N ILE A 125 7.94 -4.65 5.90
CA ILE A 125 8.47 -5.04 7.21
C ILE A 125 9.03 -6.48 7.15
N TYR A 126 9.69 -6.92 8.23
CA TYR A 126 10.35 -8.23 8.26
C TYR A 126 9.43 -9.42 7.82
N PRO A 127 8.17 -9.51 8.30
CA PRO A 127 7.22 -10.53 7.83
C PRO A 127 6.94 -10.54 6.32
N SER A 128 7.10 -9.43 5.58
CA SER A 128 6.83 -9.40 4.13
C SER A 128 7.66 -10.42 3.35
N SER A 129 8.83 -10.78 3.90
CA SER A 129 9.80 -11.66 3.24
C SER A 129 9.62 -13.15 3.57
N PHE A 130 8.77 -13.48 4.53
CA PHE A 130 8.57 -14.85 5.00
C PHE A 130 8.08 -15.76 3.87
N ASN A 131 8.49 -17.03 3.94
CA ASN A 131 7.93 -18.06 3.08
C ASN A 131 6.44 -18.22 3.40
N GLY A 132 5.62 -18.38 2.36
CA GLY A 132 4.17 -18.33 2.51
C GLY A 132 3.61 -16.93 2.78
N VAL A 133 4.39 -15.85 2.83
CA VAL A 133 3.85 -14.48 2.81
C VAL A 133 4.26 -13.81 1.51
N LYS A 134 5.58 -13.65 1.30
CA LYS A 134 6.19 -13.07 0.09
C LYS A 134 5.37 -11.89 -0.46
N LEU A 135 5.07 -10.93 0.42
CA LEU A 135 4.19 -9.81 0.13
C LEU A 135 4.92 -8.75 -0.71
N THR A 136 4.45 -8.50 -1.93
CA THR A 136 4.81 -7.32 -2.71
C THR A 136 4.45 -6.09 -1.91
N SER A 137 5.41 -5.18 -1.68
CA SER A 137 5.19 -4.07 -0.74
C SER A 137 6.03 -2.83 -1.04
N VAL A 138 5.60 -1.69 -0.51
CA VAL A 138 6.34 -0.42 -0.61
C VAL A 138 7.35 -0.33 0.53
N LYS A 139 8.64 -0.25 0.19
CA LYS A 139 9.72 0.09 1.09
C LYS A 139 9.84 1.60 1.20
N HIS A 140 9.67 2.10 2.42
CA HIS A 140 9.87 3.50 2.78
C HIS A 140 11.31 3.71 3.29
N CYS A 141 11.85 4.91 3.07
CA CYS A 141 13.17 5.32 3.56
C CYS A 141 13.09 5.87 4.99
N ILE A 142 12.52 5.09 5.92
CA ILE A 142 12.26 5.52 7.31
C ILE A 142 13.56 5.80 8.08
N MET A 143 14.60 4.99 7.84
CA MET A 143 15.89 5.11 8.53
C MET A 143 16.64 6.35 8.07
N GLU A 144 16.66 6.58 6.75
CA GLU A 144 17.27 7.75 6.14
C GLU A 144 16.51 9.02 6.53
N GLY A 145 15.17 8.96 6.52
CA GLY A 145 14.31 10.04 6.98
C GLY A 145 14.57 10.43 8.43
N GLY A 146 14.63 9.44 9.33
CA GLY A 146 14.98 9.66 10.74
C GLY A 146 16.37 10.27 10.91
N ARG A 147 17.38 9.76 10.18
CA ARG A 147 18.74 10.31 10.19
C ARG A 147 18.79 11.76 9.74
N SER A 148 18.11 12.10 8.65
CA SER A 148 18.02 13.49 8.18
C SER A 148 17.26 14.38 9.14
N ALA A 149 16.17 13.90 9.75
CA ALA A 149 15.41 14.67 10.72
C ALA A 149 16.28 15.07 11.93
N VAL A 150 16.99 14.10 12.53
CA VAL A 150 17.90 14.35 13.65
C VAL A 150 19.06 15.26 13.23
N ARG A 151 19.68 15.00 12.07
CA ARG A 151 20.77 15.84 11.55
C ARG A 151 20.32 17.29 11.37
N LEU A 152 19.18 17.53 10.71
CA LEU A 152 18.65 18.88 10.48
C LEU A 152 18.25 19.57 11.79
N LEU A 153 17.77 18.82 12.78
CA LEU A 153 17.50 19.36 14.11
C LEU A 153 18.81 19.80 14.79
N CYS A 154 19.84 18.96 14.81
CA CYS A 154 21.17 19.30 15.34
C CYS A 154 21.74 20.55 14.67
N GLU A 155 21.68 20.62 13.33
CA GLU A 155 22.14 21.79 12.56
C GLU A 155 21.40 23.09 12.94
N LYS A 156 20.14 23.01 13.37
CA LYS A 156 19.34 24.19 13.77
C LYS A 156 19.58 24.65 15.21
N ILE A 157 19.92 23.74 16.12
CA ILE A 157 20.10 24.07 17.54
C ILE A 157 21.54 24.47 17.88
N GLU A 158 22.52 24.18 17.03
CA GLU A 158 23.92 24.54 17.26
C GLU A 158 24.18 26.05 17.06
N PRO A 159 24.60 26.78 18.11
CA PRO A 159 24.74 28.25 18.06
C PRO A 159 25.95 28.75 17.23
N ASN A 160 26.94 27.88 16.97
CA ASN A 160 28.22 28.24 16.34
C ASN A 160 28.46 27.56 14.98
N SER A 161 27.39 27.09 14.32
CA SER A 161 27.54 26.58 12.97
C SER A 161 27.98 27.72 12.05
N ASN A 162 29.23 27.68 11.56
CA ASN A 162 29.77 28.59 10.52
C ASN A 162 29.01 28.50 9.18
N ARG A 163 27.94 27.70 9.12
CA ARG A 163 27.03 27.67 7.98
C ARG A 163 25.98 28.77 8.20
N THR A 164 25.84 29.62 7.20
CA THR A 164 24.71 30.55 7.02
C THR A 164 23.42 29.76 6.78
N VAL A 165 23.04 28.87 7.69
CA VAL A 165 21.67 28.37 7.73
C VAL A 165 20.87 29.56 8.23
N GLU A 166 20.25 30.29 7.30
CA GLU A 166 19.29 31.32 7.66
C GLU A 166 18.32 30.68 8.65
N ARG A 167 18.25 31.19 9.88
CA ARG A 167 17.48 30.57 10.97
C ARG A 167 16.00 30.35 10.62
N MET A 168 15.52 31.06 9.58
CA MET A 168 14.16 31.00 9.07
C MET A 168 14.00 30.13 7.81
N ALA A 169 15.06 29.51 7.29
CA ALA A 169 15.00 28.68 6.10
C ALA A 169 14.22 27.37 6.33
N VAL A 170 13.42 27.02 5.32
CA VAL A 170 12.73 25.74 5.23
C VAL A 170 13.58 24.78 4.41
N THR A 171 13.97 23.66 5.02
CA THR A 171 14.66 22.57 4.31
C THR A 171 13.68 21.46 4.02
N ARG A 172 13.53 21.10 2.74
CA ARG A 172 12.70 19.98 2.29
C ARG A 172 13.60 18.84 1.84
N VAL A 173 13.44 17.68 2.46
CA VAL A 173 14.14 16.45 2.08
C VAL A 173 13.12 15.48 1.54
N GLU A 174 13.36 14.97 0.34
CA GLU A 174 12.49 14.00 -0.33
C GLU A 174 13.22 12.67 -0.49
N TYR A 175 12.51 11.59 -0.20
CA TYR A 175 13.01 10.24 -0.38
C TYR A 175 12.14 9.51 -1.39
N GLU A 176 12.81 8.87 -2.34
CA GLU A 176 12.16 7.97 -3.26
C GLU A 176 11.87 6.65 -2.53
N ASN A 177 10.59 6.31 -2.36
CA ASN A 177 10.21 4.99 -1.88
C ASN A 177 10.56 3.94 -2.94
N LYS A 178 10.52 2.64 -2.62
CA LYS A 178 10.77 1.58 -3.60
C LYS A 178 9.68 0.52 -3.54
N LEU A 179 9.23 0.05 -4.70
CA LEU A 179 8.36 -1.12 -4.75
C LEU A 179 9.23 -2.37 -4.70
N VAL A 180 8.92 -3.26 -3.76
CA VAL A 180 9.61 -4.54 -3.57
C VAL A 180 8.66 -5.62 -4.08
N VAL A 181 8.85 -6.01 -5.34
CA VAL A 181 8.06 -7.05 -6.00
C VAL A 181 8.40 -8.42 -5.41
N ARG A 182 7.35 -9.19 -5.08
CA ARG A 182 7.43 -10.58 -4.59
C ARG A 182 6.30 -11.41 -5.23
N SER A 183 6.04 -12.61 -4.71
CA SER A 183 5.12 -13.57 -5.33
C SER A 183 3.65 -13.36 -4.97
N SER A 184 3.28 -12.32 -4.20
CA SER A 184 1.88 -12.07 -3.84
C SER A 184 1.08 -11.27 -4.87
N THR A 185 1.71 -10.78 -5.94
CA THR A 185 1.05 -10.06 -7.04
C THR A 185 1.31 -10.74 -8.37
N GLY A 186 0.32 -10.75 -9.25
CA GLY A 186 0.41 -11.37 -10.56
C GLY A 186 -0.63 -10.85 -11.54
N LYS A 187 -0.62 -11.43 -12.75
CA LYS A 187 -1.63 -11.17 -13.77
C LYS A 187 -2.99 -11.68 -13.29
N PRO A 188 -4.09 -10.89 -13.32
CA PRO A 188 -5.42 -11.42 -13.09
C PRO A 188 -5.76 -12.49 -14.14
N ASN A 189 -6.53 -13.47 -13.69
CA ASN A 189 -7.03 -14.53 -14.55
C ASN A 189 -8.19 -13.99 -15.40
N THR A 190 -7.98 -13.86 -16.71
CA THR A 190 -8.93 -13.26 -17.66
C THR A 190 -10.27 -14.00 -17.76
N GLN A 191 -10.35 -15.27 -17.35
CA GLN A 191 -11.59 -16.07 -17.43
C GLN A 191 -12.65 -15.68 -16.38
N GLN A 192 -12.27 -15.09 -15.24
CA GLN A 192 -13.24 -14.69 -14.20
C GLN A 192 -13.89 -13.33 -14.47
N GLY A 193 -13.25 -12.44 -15.24
CA GLY A 193 -13.79 -11.11 -15.57
C GLY A 193 -14.96 -11.15 -16.55
N GLU A 194 -15.01 -12.13 -17.45
CA GLU A 194 -16.09 -12.30 -18.42
C GLU A 194 -17.38 -12.84 -17.77
N GLN A 195 -17.27 -13.61 -16.69
CA GLN A 195 -18.42 -14.15 -15.95
C GLN A 195 -19.10 -13.13 -15.02
N ALA A 196 -18.40 -12.06 -14.62
CA ALA A 196 -18.98 -10.99 -13.79
C ALA A 196 -19.72 -9.92 -14.62
N LEU A 197 -19.58 -9.95 -15.95
CA LEU A 197 -20.22 -9.03 -16.91
C LEU A 197 -21.41 -9.68 -17.66
N ALA A 198 -21.76 -10.93 -17.33
CA ALA A 198 -22.87 -11.69 -17.88
C ALA A 198 -24.00 -11.84 -16.86
#